data_AF-A0A958LD40-F1
#
_entry.id   AF-A0A958LD40-F1
#
_cell.length_a   1.000
_cell.length_b   1.000
_cell.length_c   1.000
_cell.angle_alpha   90.00
_cell.angle_beta   90.00
_cell.angle_gamma   90.00
#
_symmetry.space_group_name_H-M   'P 1'
#
loop_
_entity.id
_entity.type
_entity.pdbx_description
1 polymer ?
#
loop_
_entity_poly.entity_id
_entity_poly.type
_entity_poly.pdbx_seq_one_letter_code
_entity_poly.pdbx_strand_id
1 'polypeptide(L)'
;MFNVLLAYSSGVPAPAESTSAEHGFQTEFFLFGAFAIFTATLLEPVAKRLKLPFVLTRLFVGLLFALAALSGLDMFEQILGHPATKMVGLLGIAVVVFGAGRHVTIEELRNVGSTALVVAVSGIIGPLVLGYLVSLAMFPEQSQLLHLFFGAAIT
;
A
#
# COMPACT_ATOMS: atom_id res chain seq x y z
N MET A 1 22.30 -41.71 16.18
CA MET A 1 23.15 -41.85 14.98
C MET A 1 22.43 -42.39 13.76
N PHE A 2 21.41 -43.25 13.90
CA PHE A 2 20.70 -43.85 12.75
C PHE A 2 19.75 -42.90 11.99
N ASN A 3 19.15 -41.90 12.67
CA ASN A 3 18.24 -40.93 12.02
C ASN A 3 18.94 -39.87 11.14
N VAL A 4 20.24 -39.65 11.31
CA VAL A 4 20.97 -38.62 10.54
C VAL A 4 21.29 -39.11 9.12
N LEU A 5 21.54 -40.41 8.96
CA LEU A 5 21.83 -41.02 7.66
C LEU A 5 20.59 -41.15 6.77
N LEU A 6 19.39 -41.29 7.37
CA LEU A 6 18.13 -41.31 6.61
C LEU A 6 17.75 -39.93 6.04
N ALA A 7 18.18 -38.83 6.68
CA ALA A 7 17.94 -37.47 6.19
C ALA A 7 18.80 -37.11 4.96
N TYR A 8 20.00 -37.68 4.83
CA TYR A 8 20.87 -37.43 3.67
C TYR A 8 20.37 -38.14 2.40
N SER A 9 19.57 -39.20 2.56
CA SER A 9 18.95 -39.96 1.46
C SER A 9 17.71 -39.27 0.88
N SER A 10 17.04 -38.40 1.65
CA SER A 10 15.78 -37.75 1.27
C SER A 10 15.92 -36.34 0.68
N GLY A 11 17.15 -35.84 0.48
CA GLY A 11 17.37 -34.49 -0.05
C GLY A 11 16.87 -33.36 0.87
N VAL A 12 16.64 -33.64 2.16
CA VAL A 12 16.25 -32.64 3.15
C VAL A 12 17.52 -31.87 3.59
N PRO A 13 17.64 -30.57 3.30
CA PRO A 13 18.81 -29.79 3.69
C PRO A 13 18.92 -29.73 5.22
N ALA A 14 20.16 -29.73 5.72
CA ALA A 14 20.48 -29.73 7.14
C ALA A 14 19.87 -28.51 7.87
N PRO A 15 19.48 -28.62 9.16
CA PRO A 15 18.75 -27.58 9.90
C PRO A 15 19.54 -26.28 10.17
N ALA A 16 20.76 -26.13 9.66
CA ALA A 16 21.59 -24.95 9.86
C ALA A 16 21.38 -23.87 8.78
N GLU A 17 21.01 -24.21 7.54
CA GLU A 17 20.88 -23.23 6.46
C GLU A 17 19.59 -22.39 6.54
N SER A 18 18.48 -22.98 7.01
CA SER A 18 17.18 -22.28 7.08
C SER A 18 17.15 -21.14 8.10
N THR A 19 17.80 -21.30 9.25
CA THR A 19 17.78 -20.30 10.34
C THR A 19 18.63 -19.06 10.01
N SER A 20 19.73 -19.23 9.28
CA SER A 20 20.63 -18.14 8.88
C SER A 20 20.04 -17.27 7.79
N ALA A 21 19.37 -17.88 6.81
CA ALA A 21 18.71 -17.17 5.71
C ALA A 21 17.54 -16.31 6.22
N GLU A 22 16.75 -16.79 7.18
CA GLU A 22 15.64 -16.03 7.77
C GLU A 22 16.11 -14.79 8.55
N HIS A 23 17.24 -14.85 9.25
CA HIS A 23 17.80 -13.68 9.95
C HIS A 23 18.34 -12.63 8.97
N GLY A 24 18.90 -13.08 7.84
CA GLY A 24 19.36 -12.20 6.77
C GLY A 24 18.22 -11.36 6.20
N PHE A 25 17.12 -12.03 5.80
CA PHE A 25 15.94 -11.36 5.27
C PHE A 25 15.30 -10.39 6.28
N GLN A 26 15.17 -10.78 7.56
CA GLN A 26 14.62 -9.88 8.59
C GLN A 26 15.44 -8.60 8.71
N THR A 27 16.77 -8.72 8.74
CA THR A 27 17.66 -7.56 8.83
C THR A 27 17.52 -6.65 7.63
N GLU A 28 17.52 -7.22 6.42
CA GLU A 28 17.32 -6.47 5.18
C GLU A 28 15.96 -5.77 5.13
N PHE A 29 14.89 -6.45 5.55
CA PHE A 29 13.54 -5.90 5.62
C PHE A 29 13.47 -4.70 6.59
N PHE A 30 14.06 -4.82 7.78
CA PHE A 30 14.11 -3.73 8.76
C PHE A 30 14.91 -2.54 8.25
N LEU A 31 16.08 -2.79 7.66
CA LEU A 31 16.93 -1.75 7.08
C LEU A 31 16.22 -1.05 5.91
N PHE A 32 15.54 -1.81 5.06
CA PHE A 32 14.74 -1.27 3.98
C PHE A 32 13.61 -0.38 4.50
N GLY A 33 12.86 -0.84 5.51
CA GLY A 33 11.81 -0.05 6.13
C GLY A 33 12.34 1.25 6.75
N ALA A 34 13.46 1.19 7.45
CA ALA A 34 14.13 2.37 8.02
C ALA A 34 14.59 3.33 6.91
N PHE A 35 15.19 2.80 5.84
CA PHE A 35 15.60 3.58 4.67
C PHE A 35 14.41 4.23 3.95
N ALA A 36 13.28 3.51 3.83
CA ALA A 36 12.07 4.03 3.22
C ALA A 36 11.46 5.18 4.04
N ILE A 37 11.44 5.06 5.37
CA ILE A 37 10.98 6.14 6.25
C ILE A 37 11.95 7.32 6.19
N PHE A 38 13.26 7.05 6.21
CA PHE A 38 14.29 8.08 6.16
C PHE A 38 14.20 8.91 4.87
N THR A 39 14.14 8.24 3.71
CA THR A 39 14.00 8.90 2.40
C THR A 39 12.70 9.70 2.29
N ALA A 40 11.57 9.15 2.76
CA ALA A 40 10.30 9.89 2.80
C ALA A 40 10.38 11.15 3.68
N THR A 41 11.05 11.05 4.84
CA THR A 41 11.27 12.18 5.76
C THR A 41 12.16 13.25 5.10
N LEU A 42 13.18 12.82 4.36
CA LEU A 42 14.11 13.72 3.67
C LEU A 42 13.42 14.60 2.62
N LEU A 43 12.34 14.11 2.01
CA LEU A 43 11.56 14.84 1.00
C LEU A 43 10.50 15.79 1.61
N GLU A 44 10.28 15.77 2.92
CA GLU A 44 9.28 16.63 3.58
C GLU A 44 9.49 18.14 3.34
N PRO A 45 10.71 18.70 3.40
CA PRO A 45 10.91 20.13 3.18
C PRO A 45 10.53 20.55 1.75
N VAL A 46 10.79 19.68 0.77
CA VAL A 46 10.44 19.91 -0.63
C VAL A 46 8.92 19.92 -0.77
N ALA A 47 8.23 18.97 -0.15
CA ALA A 47 6.78 18.90 -0.18
C ALA A 47 6.10 20.09 0.51
N LYS A 48 6.66 20.58 1.62
CA LYS A 48 6.19 21.80 2.28
C LYS A 48 6.30 23.01 1.36
N ARG A 49 7.42 23.16 0.62
CA ARG A 49 7.58 24.23 -0.37
C ARG A 49 6.59 24.12 -1.54
N LEU A 50 6.26 22.90 -1.95
CA LEU A 50 5.30 22.61 -3.03
C LEU A 50 3.84 22.54 -2.54
N LYS A 51 3.57 22.75 -1.24
CA LYS A 51 2.24 22.63 -0.61
C LYS A 51 1.56 21.28 -0.86
N LEU A 52 2.35 20.22 -1.01
CA LEU A 52 1.82 18.87 -1.22
C LEU A 52 1.41 18.25 0.12
N PRO A 53 0.28 17.51 0.17
CA PRO A 53 -0.06 16.68 1.31
C PRO A 53 1.07 15.70 1.65
N PHE A 54 1.29 15.50 2.94
CA PHE A 54 2.35 14.62 3.44
C PHE A 54 2.24 13.17 2.94
N VAL A 55 1.04 12.69 2.67
CA VAL A 55 0.82 11.34 2.14
C VAL A 55 1.41 11.19 0.73
N LEU A 56 1.42 12.25 -0.08
CA LEU A 56 1.92 12.18 -1.46
C LEU A 56 3.43 11.95 -1.52
N THR A 57 4.23 12.47 -0.58
CA THR A 57 5.69 12.22 -0.60
C THR A 57 6.01 10.77 -0.32
N ARG A 58 5.33 10.19 0.65
CA ARG A 58 5.48 8.78 1.03
C ARG A 58 5.07 7.87 -0.13
N LEU A 59 3.95 8.20 -0.79
CA LEU A 59 3.50 7.48 -1.98
C LEU A 59 4.51 7.61 -3.13
N PHE A 60 5.06 8.81 -3.35
CA PHE A 60 6.06 9.03 -4.38
C PHE A 60 7.36 8.27 -4.12
N VAL A 61 7.85 8.26 -2.88
CA VAL A 61 9.04 7.45 -2.51
C VAL A 61 8.77 5.96 -2.69
N GLY A 62 7.60 5.46 -2.28
CA GLY A 62 7.19 4.09 -2.54
C GLY A 62 7.13 3.75 -4.03
N LEU A 63 6.63 4.68 -4.85
CA LEU A 63 6.62 4.55 -6.32
C LEU A 63 8.04 4.46 -6.89
N LEU A 64 8.98 5.29 -6.40
CA LEU A 64 10.38 5.22 -6.82
C LEU A 64 11.03 3.87 -6.47
N PHE A 65 10.71 3.30 -5.30
CA PHE A 65 11.20 1.96 -4.95
C PHE A 65 10.58 0.86 -5.80
N ALA A 66 9.30 0.97 -6.15
CA ALA A 66 8.66 0.04 -7.08
C ALA A 66 9.31 0.11 -8.48
N LEU A 67 9.62 1.32 -8.96
CA LEU A 67 10.36 1.52 -10.21
C LEU A 67 11.79 0.98 -10.13
N ALA A 68 12.46 1.13 -8.98
CA ALA A 68 13.78 0.57 -8.75
C ALA A 68 13.76 -0.97 -8.72
N ALA A 69 12.72 -1.59 -8.17
CA ALA A 69 12.55 -3.05 -8.23
C ALA A 69 12.48 -3.56 -9.67
N LEU A 70 11.78 -2.83 -10.55
CA LEU A 70 11.68 -3.15 -11.99
C LEU A 70 13.02 -3.00 -12.74
N SER A 71 14.02 -2.32 -12.17
CA SER A 71 15.34 -2.11 -12.80
C SER A 71 16.30 -3.30 -12.66
N GLY A 72 15.87 -4.40 -12.01
CA GLY A 72 16.67 -5.62 -11.83
C GLY A 72 17.51 -5.63 -10.56
N LEU A 73 17.14 -4.84 -9.55
CA LEU A 73 17.76 -4.91 -8.22
C LEU A 73 17.04 -5.97 -7.38
N ASP A 74 17.61 -7.16 -7.33
CA ASP A 74 17.03 -8.35 -6.66
C ASP A 74 16.56 -8.07 -5.21
N MET A 75 17.27 -7.21 -4.47
CA MET A 75 16.92 -6.83 -3.10
C MET A 75 15.53 -6.15 -3.01
N PHE A 76 15.24 -5.22 -3.92
CA PHE A 76 13.96 -4.50 -3.91
C PHE A 76 12.82 -5.44 -4.33
N GLU A 77 13.05 -6.29 -5.34
CA GLU A 77 12.05 -7.24 -5.80
C GLU A 77 11.67 -8.25 -4.71
N GLN A 78 12.68 -8.84 -4.03
CA GLN A 78 12.45 -9.78 -2.94
C GLN A 78 11.70 -9.17 -1.76
N ILE A 79 12.07 -7.96 -1.34
CA ILE A 79 11.44 -7.28 -0.22
C ILE A 79 10.03 -6.82 -0.58
N LEU A 80 9.82 -6.17 -1.74
CA LEU A 80 8.50 -5.67 -2.14
C LEU A 80 7.52 -6.81 -2.45
N GLY A 81 8.01 -7.93 -3.00
CA GLY A 81 7.21 -9.13 -3.28
C GLY A 81 6.83 -9.93 -2.02
N HIS A 82 7.50 -9.70 -0.89
CA HIS A 82 7.28 -10.48 0.32
C HIS A 82 5.91 -10.19 0.97
N PRO A 83 5.19 -11.21 1.47
CA PRO A 83 3.89 -11.03 2.14
C PRO A 83 3.91 -10.03 3.31
N ALA A 84 5.04 -9.93 4.01
CA ALA A 84 5.21 -8.95 5.10
C ALA A 84 5.02 -7.50 4.63
N THR A 85 5.51 -7.15 3.43
CA THR A 85 5.34 -5.81 2.86
C THR A 85 3.87 -5.49 2.61
N LYS A 86 3.11 -6.47 2.10
CA LYS A 86 1.66 -6.32 1.93
C LYS A 86 0.94 -6.10 3.27
N MET A 87 1.35 -6.81 4.32
CA MET A 87 0.79 -6.63 5.67
C MET A 87 1.09 -5.24 6.22
N VAL A 88 2.32 -4.76 6.08
CA VAL A 88 2.70 -3.38 6.48
C VAL A 88 1.91 -2.35 5.69
N GLY A 89 1.70 -2.55 4.39
CA GLY A 89 0.86 -1.68 3.56
C GLY A 89 -0.59 -1.60 4.04
N LEU A 90 -1.20 -2.76 4.35
CA LEU A 90 -2.56 -2.83 4.90
C LEU A 90 -2.66 -2.13 6.27
N LEU A 91 -1.67 -2.31 7.14
CA LEU A 91 -1.59 -1.59 8.41
C LEU A 91 -1.45 -0.09 8.20
N GLY A 92 -0.64 0.34 7.24
CA GLY A 92 -0.46 1.75 6.87
C GLY A 92 -1.78 2.38 6.43
N ILE A 93 -2.54 1.72 5.55
CA ILE A 93 -3.86 2.18 5.10
C ILE A 93 -4.83 2.27 6.29
N ALA A 94 -4.89 1.24 7.14
CA ALA A 94 -5.76 1.23 8.31
C ALA A 94 -5.43 2.39 9.28
N VAL A 95 -4.15 2.66 9.53
CA VAL A 95 -3.69 3.76 10.39
C VAL A 95 -4.05 5.13 9.78
N VAL A 96 -3.95 5.30 8.46
CA VAL A 96 -4.35 6.54 7.78
C VAL A 96 -5.86 6.78 7.91
N VAL A 97 -6.67 5.76 7.64
CA VAL A 97 -8.14 5.87 7.76
C VAL A 97 -8.56 6.11 9.22
N PHE A 98 -7.92 5.44 10.18
CA PHE A 98 -8.15 5.67 11.61
C PHE A 98 -7.77 7.10 12.03
N GLY A 99 -6.63 7.60 11.54
CA GLY A 99 -6.18 8.96 11.78
C GLY A 99 -7.21 10.01 11.31
N ALA A 100 -7.82 9.81 10.14
CA ALA A 100 -8.87 10.68 9.64
C ALA A 100 -10.13 10.66 10.53
N GLY A 101 -10.51 9.49 11.05
CA GLY A 101 -11.68 9.34 11.93
C GLY A 101 -11.52 9.97 13.32
N ARG A 102 -10.29 10.04 13.85
CA ARG A 102 -10.00 10.53 15.20
C ARG A 102 -10.39 11.98 15.47
N HIS A 103 -10.54 12.80 14.43
CA HIS A 103 -10.87 14.22 14.57
C HIS A 103 -12.38 14.47 14.59
N VAL A 104 -13.21 13.45 14.38
CA VAL A 104 -14.66 13.58 14.28
C VAL A 104 -15.30 13.26 15.63
N THR A 105 -16.10 14.19 16.16
CA THR A 105 -16.88 13.94 17.38
C THR A 105 -18.32 13.54 17.07
N ILE A 106 -18.92 12.75 17.96
CA ILE A 106 -20.32 12.31 17.82
C ILE A 106 -21.29 13.50 17.86
N GLU A 107 -20.98 14.52 18.67
CA GLU A 107 -21.81 15.71 18.82
C GLU A 107 -21.83 16.55 17.52
N GLU A 108 -20.68 16.73 16.87
CA GLU A 108 -20.60 17.40 15.57
C GLU A 108 -21.37 16.64 14.50
N LEU A 109 -21.21 15.30 14.43
CA LEU A 109 -21.95 14.48 13.47
C LEU A 109 -23.46 14.58 13.65
N ARG A 110 -23.94 14.64 14.90
CA ARG A 110 -25.37 14.77 15.18
C ARG A 110 -25.93 16.12 14.72
N ASN A 111 -25.18 17.20 14.90
CA ASN A 111 -25.61 18.56 14.57
C ASN A 111 -25.75 18.80 13.06
N VAL A 112 -24.94 18.13 12.24
CA VAL A 112 -24.97 18.28 10.76
C VAL A 112 -25.46 17.03 10.02
N GLY A 113 -25.95 16.00 10.73
CA GLY A 113 -26.09 14.65 10.20
C GLY A 113 -26.95 14.50 8.94
N SER A 114 -28.10 15.19 8.85
CA SER A 114 -28.96 15.12 7.67
C SER A 114 -28.33 15.76 6.43
N THR A 115 -27.77 16.95 6.59
CA THR A 115 -27.04 17.64 5.52
C THR A 115 -25.78 16.87 5.12
N ALA A 116 -25.02 16.38 6.11
CA ALA A 116 -23.82 15.58 5.89
C ALA A 116 -24.13 14.27 5.14
N LEU A 117 -25.27 13.63 5.43
CA LEU A 117 -25.69 12.42 4.72
C LEU A 117 -25.96 12.71 3.23
N VAL A 118 -26.70 13.78 2.93
CA VAL A 118 -26.98 14.16 1.53
C VAL A 118 -25.68 14.52 0.80
N VAL A 119 -24.78 15.27 1.45
CA VAL A 119 -23.47 15.63 0.89
C VAL A 119 -22.60 14.39 0.69
N ALA A 120 -22.57 13.45 1.62
CA ALA A 120 -21.80 12.22 1.50
C ALA A 120 -22.32 11.32 0.38
N VAL A 121 -23.64 11.10 0.32
CA VAL A 121 -24.24 10.26 -0.73
C VAL A 121 -24.07 10.91 -2.11
N SER A 122 -24.30 12.22 -2.23
CA SER A 122 -24.06 12.93 -3.49
C SER A 122 -22.57 12.95 -3.87
N GLY A 123 -21.68 13.07 -2.89
CA GLY A 123 -20.23 13.00 -3.06
C GLY A 123 -19.72 11.60 -3.46
N ILE A 124 -20.48 10.54 -3.20
CA ILE A 124 -20.18 9.18 -3.67
C ILE A 124 -20.78 8.97 -5.06
N ILE A 125 -22.06 9.29 -5.23
CA ILE A 125 -22.79 9.06 -6.50
C ILE A 125 -22.22 9.92 -7.62
N GLY A 126 -21.87 11.18 -7.34
CA GLY A 126 -21.36 12.14 -8.34
C GLY A 126 -20.09 11.64 -9.05
N PRO A 127 -18.98 11.44 -8.33
CA PRO A 127 -17.74 10.88 -8.90
C PRO A 127 -17.94 9.51 -9.52
N LEU A 128 -18.75 8.63 -8.90
CA LEU A 128 -19.02 7.31 -9.45
C LEU A 128 -19.70 7.36 -10.83
N VAL A 129 -20.74 8.17 -10.97
CA VAL A 129 -21.44 8.37 -12.25
C VAL A 129 -20.52 9.07 -13.25
N LEU A 130 -19.78 10.10 -12.84
CA LEU A 130 -18.86 10.81 -13.72
C LEU A 130 -17.74 9.90 -14.23
N GLY A 131 -17.11 9.09 -13.36
CA GLY A 131 -16.08 8.13 -13.76
C GLY A 131 -16.62 7.04 -14.69
N TYR A 132 -17.84 6.57 -14.45
CA TYR A 132 -18.53 5.64 -15.35
C TYR A 132 -18.79 6.26 -16.73
N LEU A 133 -19.35 7.47 -16.79
CA LEU A 133 -19.66 8.15 -18.06
C LEU A 133 -18.40 8.53 -18.85
N VAL A 134 -17.37 9.04 -18.16
CA VAL A 134 -16.08 9.39 -18.79
C VAL A 134 -15.40 8.14 -19.33
N SER A 135 -15.40 7.04 -18.59
CA SER A 135 -14.81 5.78 -19.07
C SER A 135 -15.59 5.18 -20.25
N LEU A 136 -16.93 5.29 -20.27
CA LEU A 136 -17.74 4.91 -21.43
C LEU A 136 -17.39 5.72 -22.68
N ALA A 137 -17.18 7.03 -22.53
CA ALA A 137 -16.83 7.91 -23.65
C ALA A 137 -15.40 7.65 -24.18
N MET A 138 -14.45 7.36 -23.30
CA MET A 138 -13.04 7.12 -23.68
C MET A 138 -12.78 5.69 -24.16
N PHE A 139 -13.46 4.70 -23.58
CA PHE A 139 -13.24 3.27 -23.82
C PHE A 139 -14.57 2.54 -24.05
N PRO A 140 -15.30 2.82 -25.15
CA PRO A 140 -16.65 2.29 -25.37
C PRO A 140 -16.69 0.76 -25.58
N GLU A 141 -15.59 0.15 -26.03
CA GLU A 141 -15.51 -1.28 -26.38
C GLU A 141 -15.29 -2.20 -25.15
N GLN A 142 -15.10 -1.64 -23.96
CA GLN A 142 -14.79 -2.41 -22.76
C GLN A 142 -16.05 -2.90 -22.04
N SER A 143 -15.87 -3.87 -21.14
CA SER A 143 -16.97 -4.43 -20.36
C SER A 143 -17.57 -3.40 -19.39
N GLN A 144 -18.89 -3.47 -19.18
CA GLN A 144 -19.61 -2.60 -18.22
C GLN A 144 -19.00 -2.64 -16.81
N LEU A 145 -18.41 -3.78 -16.42
CA LEU A 145 -17.77 -3.98 -15.13
C LEU A 145 -16.50 -3.12 -14.99
N LEU A 146 -15.76 -2.91 -16.08
CA LEU A 146 -14.58 -2.06 -16.11
C LEU A 146 -14.96 -0.58 -16.02
N HIS A 147 -16.04 -0.15 -16.68
CA HIS A 147 -16.57 1.21 -16.51
C HIS A 147 -17.04 1.47 -15.08
N LEU A 148 -17.71 0.51 -14.45
CA LEU A 148 -18.13 0.61 -13.05
C LEU A 148 -16.90 0.66 -12.11
N PHE A 149 -15.86 -0.11 -12.41
CA PHE A 149 -14.60 -0.07 -11.67
C PHE A 149 -13.96 1.33 -11.73
N PHE A 150 -13.93 1.99 -12.90
CA PHE A 150 -13.40 3.35 -13.00
C PHE A 150 -14.21 4.34 -12.16
N GLY A 151 -15.54 4.25 -12.18
CA GLY A 151 -16.41 5.05 -11.31
C GLY A 151 -16.10 4.83 -9.82
N ALA A 152 -16.01 3.57 -9.41
CA ALA A 152 -15.70 3.22 -8.02
C ALA A 152 -14.28 3.62 -7.59
N ALA A 153 -13.28 3.52 -8.48
CA ALA A 153 -11.87 3.76 -8.16
C ALA A 153 -11.53 5.23 -7.91
N ILE A 154 -12.34 6.16 -8.43
CA ILE A 154 -12.14 7.61 -8.26
C ILE A 154 -13.03 8.22 -7.17
N THR A 155 -13.87 7.40 -6.53
CA THR A 155 -14.74 7.80 -5.41
C THR A 155 -14.01 7.60 -4.09
#